data_AF-A0A4Q3RNU6-F1
#
_entry.id   AF-A0A4Q3RNU6-F1
#
_cell.length_a   1.000
_cell.length_b   1.000
_cell.length_c   1.000
_cell.angle_alpha   90.00
_cell.angle_beta   90.00
_cell.angle_gamma   90.00
#
_symmetry.space_group_name_H-M   'P 1'
#
loop_
_entity.id
_entity.type
_entity.pdbx_description
1 polymer ?
#
loop_
_entity_poly.entity_id
_entity_poly.type
_entity_poly.pdbx_seq_one_letter_code
_entity_poly.pdbx_strand_id
1 'polypeptide(L)'
;MLNGTAASFNLALPQLLVGKRKFPVVNLDDFITGIQAGYQFNGINFSGNYTNGEFFSLDGLHFSARGNALIANKFIETINNNYGAAIPEVNPGDYPSTQRP
;
A
#
# COMPACT_ATOMS: atom_id res chain seq x y z
N MET A 1 -14.18 1.89 11.12
CA MET A 1 -13.53 2.11 12.42
C MET A 1 -12.38 1.14 12.50
N LEU A 2 -11.12 1.58 12.44
CA LEU A 2 -10.00 0.68 12.75
C LEU A 2 -10.16 0.23 14.21
N ASN A 3 -10.30 -1.08 14.40
CA ASN A 3 -10.43 -1.71 15.72
C ASN A 3 -9.28 -1.25 16.64
N GLY A 4 -9.56 -1.00 17.92
CA GLY A 4 -8.63 -0.38 18.87
C GLY A 4 -7.28 -1.10 19.03
N THR A 5 -7.18 -2.37 18.63
CA THR A 5 -5.95 -3.16 18.56
C THR A 5 -5.06 -2.82 17.35
N ALA A 6 -5.63 -2.57 16.17
CA ALA A 6 -4.87 -2.18 14.98
C ALA A 6 -4.26 -0.78 15.17
N ALA A 7 -5.04 0.16 15.71
CA ALA A 7 -4.58 1.51 16.00
C ALA A 7 -3.42 1.53 17.03
N SER A 8 -3.49 0.69 18.08
CA SER A 8 -2.41 0.62 19.07
C SER A 8 -1.14 -0.05 18.53
N PHE A 9 -1.27 -1.00 17.60
CA PHE A 9 -0.12 -1.59 16.91
C PHE A 9 0.56 -0.62 15.94
N ASN A 10 -0.24 0.13 15.17
CA ASN A 10 0.24 1.13 14.22
C ASN A 10 0.90 2.33 14.90
N LEU A 11 0.63 2.56 16.19
CA LEU A 11 1.36 3.53 17.02
C LEU A 11 2.62 2.95 17.67
N ALA A 12 2.60 1.69 18.12
CA ALA A 12 3.72 1.07 18.83
C ALA A 12 4.93 0.80 17.92
N LEU A 13 4.69 0.40 16.66
CA LEU A 13 5.76 0.08 15.72
C LEU A 13 6.64 1.28 15.34
N PRO A 14 6.08 2.44 14.92
CA PRO A 14 6.88 3.64 14.66
C PRO A 14 7.65 4.11 15.90
N GLN A 15 7.05 4.05 17.10
CA GLN A 15 7.71 4.46 18.34
C GLN A 15 8.97 3.63 18.63
N LEU A 16 8.91 2.30 18.44
CA LEU A 16 10.07 1.42 18.62
C LEU A 16 11.13 1.59 17.52
N LEU A 17 10.70 1.72 16.26
CA LEU A 17 11.59 1.72 15.10
C LEU A 17 12.26 3.07 14.87
N VAL A 18 11.51 4.17 14.93
CA VAL A 18 12.03 5.54 14.77
C VAL A 18 12.78 5.98 16.02
N GLY A 19 12.27 5.64 17.21
CA GLY A 19 12.85 6.07 18.49
C GLY A 19 14.16 5.35 18.87
N LYS A 20 14.28 4.04 18.59
CA LYS A 20 15.44 3.25 19.04
C LYS A 20 16.37 2.79 17.93
N ARG A 21 15.86 2.53 16.73
CA ARG A 21 16.59 1.82 15.67
C ARG A 21 16.79 2.61 14.38
N LYS A 22 16.15 3.78 14.24
CA LYS A 22 16.22 4.67 13.07
C LYS A 22 15.90 3.98 11.73
N PHE A 23 15.03 2.97 11.74
CA PHE A 23 14.56 2.37 10.50
C PHE A 23 13.42 3.21 9.92
N PRO A 24 13.40 3.44 8.60
CA PRO A 24 12.28 4.11 7.95
C PRO A 24 11.03 3.23 8.03
N VAL A 25 9.89 3.86 8.28
CA VAL A 25 8.60 3.20 8.43
C VAL A 25 7.66 3.70 7.35
N VAL A 26 7.02 2.78 6.65
CA VAL A 26 5.96 3.11 5.68
C VAL A 26 4.64 3.25 6.43
N ASN A 27 4.01 4.41 6.36
CA ASN A 27 2.64 4.57 6.85
C ASN A 27 1.66 4.06 5.78
N LEU A 28 1.27 2.79 5.93
CA LEU A 28 0.33 2.13 5.02
C LEU A 28 -1.12 2.56 5.28
N ASP A 29 -1.49 2.93 6.50
CA ASP A 29 -2.88 3.30 6.82
C ASP A 29 -3.32 4.53 6.04
N ASP A 30 -2.49 5.56 6.05
CA ASP A 30 -2.75 6.81 5.33
C ASP A 30 -2.77 6.54 3.81
N PHE A 31 -1.86 5.69 3.34
CA PHE A 31 -1.78 5.33 1.92
C PHE A 31 -3.01 4.56 1.45
N ILE A 32 -3.42 3.53 2.19
CA ILE A 32 -4.61 2.73 1.89
C ILE A 32 -5.88 3.59 1.97
N THR A 33 -5.98 4.48 2.95
CA THR A 33 -7.11 5.42 3.08
C THR A 33 -7.17 6.37 1.88
N GLY A 34 -6.02 6.87 1.42
CA GLY A 34 -5.92 7.67 0.20
C GLY A 34 -6.36 6.90 -1.04
N ILE A 35 -5.94 5.63 -1.17
CA ILE A 35 -6.37 4.77 -2.28
C ILE A 35 -7.87 4.51 -2.25
N GLN A 36 -8.46 4.30 -1.07
CA GLN A 36 -9.90 4.12 -0.94
C GLN A 36 -10.69 5.34 -1.43
N ALA A 37 -10.15 6.56 -1.28
CA ALA A 37 -10.74 7.80 -1.79
C ALA A 37 -10.56 8.00 -3.31
N GLY A 38 -9.67 7.23 -3.94
CA GLY A 38 -9.37 7.28 -5.37
C GLY A 38 -7.90 7.62 -5.62
N TYR A 39 -7.21 6.75 -6.35
CA TYR A 39 -5.78 6.89 -6.63
C TYR A 39 -5.47 6.41 -8.04
N GLN A 40 -4.73 7.20 -8.83
CA GLN A 40 -4.37 6.82 -10.19
C GLN A 40 -2.88 6.54 -10.30
N PHE A 41 -2.54 5.43 -10.94
CA PHE A 41 -1.16 5.07 -11.25
C PHE A 41 -1.07 4.52 -12.67
N ASN A 42 -0.23 5.11 -13.51
CA ASN A 42 -0.04 4.72 -14.92
C ASN A 42 -1.35 4.50 -15.70
N GLY A 43 -2.35 5.37 -15.47
CA GLY A 43 -3.66 5.29 -16.15
C GLY A 43 -4.65 4.26 -15.57
N ILE A 44 -4.26 3.51 -14.55
CA ILE A 44 -5.15 2.60 -13.81
C ILE A 44 -5.72 3.35 -12.60
N ASN A 45 -7.04 3.30 -12.44
CA ASN A 45 -7.72 3.89 -11.30
C ASN A 45 -7.92 2.85 -10.19
N PHE A 46 -7.26 3.07 -9.06
CA PHE A 46 -7.38 2.30 -7.84
C PHE A 46 -8.41 2.95 -6.91
N SER A 47 -9.30 2.14 -6.35
CA SER A 47 -10.29 2.60 -5.36
C SER A 47 -10.66 1.48 -4.38
N GLY A 48 -11.42 1.84 -3.34
CA GLY A 48 -11.97 0.87 -2.39
C GLY A 48 -13.08 -0.03 -2.96
N ASN A 49 -13.40 0.07 -4.25
CA ASN A 49 -14.40 -0.76 -4.89
C ASN A 49 -13.87 -2.18 -5.16
N TYR A 50 -14.50 -3.20 -4.57
CA TYR A 50 -14.06 -4.59 -4.70
C TYR A 50 -14.24 -5.18 -6.12
N THR A 51 -15.12 -4.61 -6.93
CA THR A 51 -15.46 -5.11 -8.26
C THR A 51 -14.59 -4.48 -9.35
N ASN A 52 -14.41 -3.15 -9.29
CA ASN A 52 -13.75 -2.37 -10.35
C ASN A 52 -12.62 -1.46 -9.83
N GLY A 53 -12.32 -1.52 -8.54
CA GLY A 53 -11.33 -0.66 -7.90
C GLY A 53 -9.91 -1.19 -7.97
N GLU A 54 -9.69 -2.38 -8.52
CA GLU A 54 -8.38 -2.98 -8.84
C GLU A 54 -7.39 -3.12 -7.66
N PHE A 55 -7.74 -2.66 -6.45
CA PHE A 55 -6.85 -2.60 -5.29
C PHE A 55 -7.09 -3.74 -4.28
N PHE A 56 -8.35 -4.02 -3.95
CA PHE A 56 -8.72 -5.13 -3.07
C PHE A 56 -9.14 -6.36 -3.88
N SER A 57 -8.78 -7.55 -3.39
CA SER A 57 -9.31 -8.80 -3.91
C SER A 57 -10.82 -8.93 -3.64
N LEU A 58 -11.46 -9.90 -4.30
CA LEU A 58 -12.90 -10.17 -4.15
C LEU A 58 -13.31 -10.61 -2.73
N ASP A 59 -12.34 -11.03 -1.91
CA ASP A 59 -12.56 -11.38 -0.50
C ASP A 59 -12.61 -10.14 0.43
N GLY A 60 -12.18 -8.97 -0.07
CA GLY A 60 -12.14 -7.71 0.67
C GLY A 60 -11.14 -7.68 1.84
N LEU A 61 -10.35 -8.74 2.03
CA LEU A 61 -9.38 -8.86 3.12
C LEU A 61 -7.94 -8.72 2.61
N HIS A 62 -7.65 -9.29 1.44
CA HIS A 62 -6.32 -9.20 0.82
C HIS A 62 -6.30 -8.17 -0.30
N PHE A 63 -5.14 -7.61 -0.56
CA PHE A 63 -4.93 -6.81 -1.77
C PHE A 63 -4.96 -7.71 -3.01
N SER A 64 -5.33 -7.13 -4.14
CA SER A 64 -5.19 -7.77 -5.45
C SER A 64 -3.72 -7.90 -5.83
N ALA A 65 -3.40 -8.62 -6.92
CA ALA A 65 -2.05 -8.62 -7.46
C ALA A 65 -1.56 -7.20 -7.80
N ARG A 66 -2.44 -6.36 -8.37
CA ARG A 66 -2.14 -4.95 -8.68
C ARG A 66 -2.01 -4.08 -7.43
N GLY A 67 -2.84 -4.31 -6.42
CA GLY A 67 -2.77 -3.63 -5.13
C GLY A 67 -1.46 -3.94 -4.41
N ASN A 68 -1.03 -5.21 -4.41
CA ASN A 68 0.28 -5.60 -3.87
C ASN A 68 1.44 -4.94 -4.61
N ALA A 69 1.36 -4.81 -5.94
CA ALA A 69 2.37 -4.08 -6.71
C ALA A 69 2.45 -2.59 -6.31
N LEU A 70 1.29 -1.96 -6.06
CA LEU A 70 1.22 -0.58 -5.60
C LEU A 70 1.80 -0.39 -4.19
N ILE A 71 1.49 -1.32 -3.28
CA ILE A 71 2.09 -1.35 -1.94
C ILE A 71 3.61 -1.52 -2.05
N ALA A 72 4.10 -2.42 -2.91
CA ALA A 72 5.52 -2.64 -3.12
C ALA A 72 6.23 -1.35 -3.60
N ASN A 73 5.64 -0.60 -4.52
CA ASN A 73 6.18 0.69 -4.95
C ASN A 73 6.30 1.68 -3.79
N LYS A 74 5.34 1.71 -2.86
CA LYS A 74 5.42 2.58 -1.68
C LYS A 74 6.60 2.24 -0.77
N PHE A 75 6.92 0.95 -0.63
CA PHE A 75 8.12 0.51 0.08
C PHE A 75 9.39 0.89 -0.68
N ILE A 76 9.42 0.68 -2.01
CA ILE A 76 10.55 1.04 -2.87
C ILE A 76 10.84 2.55 -2.79
N GLU A 77 9.81 3.39 -2.89
CA GLU A 77 9.90 4.85 -2.73
C GLU A 77 10.54 5.22 -1.38
N THR A 78 10.05 4.60 -0.30
CA THR A 78 10.56 4.87 1.05
C THR A 78 12.01 4.44 1.18
N ILE A 79 12.41 3.30 0.60
CA ILE A 79 13.80 2.83 0.61
C ILE A 79 14.69 3.77 -0.19
N ASN A 80 14.29 4.12 -1.42
CA ASN A 80 15.04 5.04 -2.29
C ASN A 80 15.25 6.39 -1.60
N ASN A 81 14.21 6.94 -0.96
CA ASN A 81 14.27 8.23 -0.27
C ASN A 81 15.15 8.22 1.00
N ASN A 82 15.16 7.12 1.77
CA ASN A 82 15.90 7.07 3.04
C ASN A 82 17.33 6.57 2.89
N TYR A 83 17.61 5.77 1.86
CA TYR A 83 18.91 5.13 1.66
C TYR A 83 19.64 5.61 0.39
N GLY A 84 19.05 6.50 -0.41
CA GLY A 84 19.63 6.93 -1.69
C GLY A 84 19.73 5.80 -2.71
N ALA A 85 18.90 4.77 -2.58
CA ALA A 85 18.84 3.66 -3.52
C ALA A 85 18.10 4.06 -4.81
N ALA A 86 18.34 3.30 -5.88
CA ALA A 86 17.70 3.48 -7.18
C ALA A 86 16.98 2.19 -7.61
N ILE A 87 16.15 1.65 -6.72
CA ILE A 87 15.34 0.46 -6.99
C ILE A 87 14.20 0.88 -7.93
N PRO A 88 14.02 0.21 -9.08
CA PRO A 88 12.93 0.53 -10.00
C PRO A 88 11.58 0.09 -9.43
N GLU A 89 10.56 0.92 -9.65
CA GLU A 89 9.17 0.58 -9.34
C GLU A 89 8.60 -0.44 -10.35
N VAL A 90 7.62 -1.20 -9.90
CA VAL A 90 6.87 -2.15 -10.74
C VAL A 90 5.62 -1.48 -11.29
N ASN A 91 5.19 -1.85 -12.49
CA ASN A 91 3.92 -1.36 -13.04
C ASN A 91 2.77 -2.28 -12.59
N PRO A 92 1.79 -1.78 -11.80
CA PRO A 92 0.61 -2.57 -11.42
C PRO A 92 -0.17 -3.13 -12.61
N GLY A 93 -0.10 -2.49 -13.79
CA GLY A 93 -0.74 -2.96 -15.01
C GLY A 93 -0.22 -4.29 -15.54
N ASP A 94 1.00 -4.67 -15.17
CA ASP A 94 1.62 -5.94 -15.57
C ASP A 94 1.07 -7.14 -14.77
N TYR A 95 0.22 -6.88 -13.77
CA TYR A 95 -0.34 -7.90 -12.89
C TYR A 95 -1.84 -8.14 -13.18
N PRO A 96 -2.36 -9.36 -12.89
CA PRO A 96 -3.77 -9.70 -13.11
C PRO A 96 -4.73 -8.78 -12.37
N SER A 97 -5.78 -8.33 -13.05
CA SER A 97 -6.90 -7.61 -12.46
C SER A 97 -7.74 -8.51 -11.57
N THR A 98 -8.53 -7.90 -10.68
CA THR A 98 -9.52 -8.60 -9.85
C THR A 98 -10.78 -8.97 -10.62
N GLN A 99 -11.03 -8.33 -11.76
CA GLN A 99 -12.06 -8.77 -12.69
C GLN A 99 -11.67 -10.12 -13.32
N ARG A 100 -12.50 -11.12 -13.03
CA ARG A 100 -12.59 -12.34 -13.85
C ARG A 100 -13.31 -11.97 -15.16
N PRO A 101 -12.90 -12.54 -16.31
CA PRO A 101 -13.56 -12.33 -17.59
C PRO A 101 -15.03 -12.79 -17.60
#